data_AF-A0ABD3ETJ6-F1
#
_entry.id   AF-A0ABD3ETJ6-F1
#
_cell.length_a   1.000
_cell.length_b   1.000
_cell.length_c   1.000
_cell.angle_alpha   90.00
_cell.angle_beta   90.00
_cell.angle_gamma   90.00
#
_symmetry.space_group_name_H-M   'P 1'
#
loop_
_entity.id
_entity.type
_entity.pdbx_description
1 polymer ?
#
loop_
_entity_poly.entity_id
_entity_poly.type
_entity_poly.pdbx_seq_one_letter_code
_entity_poly.pdbx_strand_id
1 'polypeptide(L)'
;MIFSEGLPDIKPRQPILDAEAWFLTEKEITQSRGGVPREDMAVYTTGNKVTSYTVANEFYDAVYDDLSATKEGDRVLLAAWLAALVPLKPDVDPSGKKTGVKEVMAGVVKRGGSVNILNWANIGVGYTHTRWCLARR
;
A
#
# COMPACT_ATOMS: atom_id res chain seq x y z
N MET A 1 22.39 -10.91 39.51
CA MET A 1 21.91 -9.52 39.72
C MET A 1 22.63 -8.67 38.70
N ILE A 2 21.99 -8.34 37.58
CA ILE A 2 22.57 -7.50 36.52
C ILE A 2 22.06 -6.09 36.78
N PHE A 3 22.97 -5.14 37.02
CA PHE A 3 22.64 -3.74 37.20
C PHE A 3 22.16 -3.16 35.86
N SER A 4 20.99 -2.51 35.86
CA SER A 4 20.54 -1.75 34.70
C SER A 4 21.35 -0.45 34.62
N GLU A 5 22.26 -0.36 33.66
CA GLU A 5 22.76 0.96 33.26
C GLU A 5 21.57 1.76 32.70
N GLY A 6 21.32 2.93 33.27
CA GLY A 6 20.24 3.82 32.85
C GLY A 6 20.41 4.17 31.36
N LEU A 7 19.32 4.05 30.60
CA LEU A 7 19.29 4.55 29.23
C LEU A 7 19.79 6.00 29.21
N PRO A 8 20.62 6.40 28.23
CA PRO A 8 21.06 7.77 28.11
C PRO A 8 19.85 8.72 28.08
N ASP A 9 20.00 9.91 28.64
CA ASP A 9 18.98 10.96 28.62
C ASP A 9 18.68 11.37 27.17
N ILE A 10 17.70 10.69 26.55
CA ILE A 10 17.25 10.99 25.19
C ILE A 10 16.41 12.27 25.27
N LYS A 11 17.02 13.40 24.91
CA LYS A 11 16.29 14.66 24.75
C LYS A 11 15.20 14.48 23.70
N PRO A 12 13.90 14.60 24.04
CA PRO A 12 12.83 14.47 23.07
C PRO A 12 12.98 15.55 22.00
N ARG A 13 13.09 15.14 20.73
CA ARG A 13 13.09 16.09 19.62
C ARG A 13 11.64 16.47 19.35
N GLN A 14 11.32 17.77 19.42
CA GLN A 14 9.98 18.21 19.02
C GLN A 14 9.72 17.79 17.56
N PRO A 15 8.54 17.24 17.27
CA PRO A 15 8.19 16.88 15.90
C PRO A 15 8.19 18.15 15.04
N ILE A 16 8.71 18.05 13.82
CA ILE A 16 8.63 19.12 12.85
C ILE A 16 7.16 19.24 12.44
N LEU A 17 6.54 20.41 12.66
CA LEU A 17 5.12 20.62 12.37
C LEU A 17 4.87 21.24 11.00
N ASP A 18 5.91 21.75 10.36
CA ASP A 18 5.84 22.30 9.01
C ASP A 18 5.75 21.15 8.00
N ALA A 19 4.63 21.08 7.28
CA ALA A 19 4.37 20.04 6.29
C ALA A 19 5.42 20.04 5.17
N GLU A 20 5.92 21.21 4.77
CA GLU A 20 6.92 21.34 3.70
C GLU A 20 8.24 20.66 4.06
N ALA A 21 8.56 20.54 5.35
CA ALA A 21 9.74 19.85 5.83
C ALA A 21 9.63 18.30 5.78
N TRP A 22 8.45 17.76 5.50
CA TRP A 22 8.22 16.32 5.31
C TRP A 22 8.12 15.91 3.84
N PHE A 23 7.92 16.85 2.93
CA PHE A 23 7.80 16.59 1.49
C PHE A 23 9.12 16.84 0.78
N LEU A 24 9.37 16.07 -0.29
CA LEU A 24 10.51 16.31 -1.16
C LEU A 24 10.27 17.57 -1.98
N THR A 25 11.31 18.41 -2.07
CA THR A 25 11.35 19.53 -3.01
C THR A 25 11.49 19.03 -4.46
N GLU A 26 11.15 19.87 -5.43
CA GLU A 26 11.34 19.53 -6.86
C GLU A 26 12.79 19.18 -7.19
N LYS A 27 13.72 19.86 -6.52
CA LYS A 27 15.16 19.60 -6.64
C LYS A 27 15.52 18.19 -6.16
N GLU A 28 15.01 17.78 -5.00
CA GLU A 28 15.26 16.45 -4.45
C GLU A 28 14.61 15.35 -5.30
N ILE A 29 13.39 15.57 -5.80
CA ILE A 29 12.75 14.66 -6.74
C ILE A 29 13.58 14.51 -8.02
N THR A 30 14.06 15.62 -8.57
CA THR A 30 14.90 15.63 -9.78
C THR A 30 16.23 14.91 -9.55
N GLN A 31 16.88 15.16 -8.41
CA GLN A 31 18.13 14.51 -8.03
C GLN A 31 17.96 12.99 -7.83
N SER A 32 16.85 12.55 -7.24
CA SER A 32 16.53 11.11 -7.09
C SER A 32 16.43 10.36 -8.42
N ARG A 33 16.27 11.09 -9.54
CA ARG A 33 16.17 10.57 -10.91
C ARG A 33 17.39 10.86 -11.78
N GLY A 34 18.55 11.16 -11.17
CA GLY A 34 19.77 11.44 -11.92
C GLY A 34 19.72 12.76 -12.70
N GLY A 35 18.94 13.74 -12.22
CA GLY A 35 18.90 15.09 -12.80
C GLY A 35 17.80 15.32 -13.83
N VAL A 36 16.92 14.35 -14.10
CA VAL A 36 15.81 14.49 -15.05
C VAL A 36 14.54 14.99 -14.32
N PRO A 37 14.05 16.22 -14.61
CA PRO A 37 12.84 16.76 -13.99
C PRO A 37 11.58 15.93 -14.27
N ARG A 38 10.54 16.08 -13.42
CA ARG A 38 9.17 15.64 -13.71
C ARG A 38 8.28 16.87 -13.83
N GLU A 39 8.02 17.28 -15.06
CA GLU A 39 7.20 18.47 -15.34
C GLU A 39 5.69 18.17 -15.23
N ASP A 40 5.32 16.88 -15.23
CA ASP A 40 3.95 16.38 -15.22
C ASP A 40 3.47 15.89 -13.84
N MET A 41 4.23 16.15 -12.76
CA MET A 41 3.94 15.65 -11.42
C MET A 41 4.07 16.75 -10.36
N ALA A 42 3.01 16.98 -9.59
CA ALA A 42 3.06 17.87 -8.45
C ALA A 42 3.95 17.30 -7.33
N VAL A 43 4.71 18.17 -6.66
CA VAL A 43 5.53 17.83 -5.48
C VAL A 43 4.68 17.46 -4.27
N TYR A 44 3.50 18.05 -4.15
CA TYR A 44 2.52 17.79 -3.10
C TYR A 44 1.11 18.12 -3.59
N THR A 45 0.10 17.67 -2.85
CA THR A 45 -1.30 18.05 -3.05
C THR A 45 -1.85 18.69 -1.78
N THR A 46 -2.83 19.59 -1.91
CA THR A 46 -3.53 20.21 -0.76
C THR A 46 -5.01 19.84 -0.77
N GLY A 47 -5.70 19.99 0.37
CA GLY A 47 -7.12 19.63 0.49
C GLY A 47 -7.41 18.13 0.56
N ASN A 48 -6.40 17.30 0.83
CA ASN A 48 -6.57 15.85 0.96
C ASN A 48 -7.40 15.51 2.19
N LYS A 49 -8.34 14.57 2.05
CA LYS A 49 -8.98 13.89 3.19
C LYS A 49 -8.15 12.66 3.52
N VAL A 50 -7.45 12.69 4.65
CA VAL A 50 -6.58 11.60 5.10
C VAL A 50 -7.23 10.87 6.27
N THR A 51 -7.33 9.54 6.17
CA THR A 51 -7.71 8.65 7.28
C THR A 51 -6.49 7.85 7.70
N SER A 52 -6.09 7.98 8.96
CA SER A 52 -4.98 7.21 9.53
C SER A 52 -5.52 5.97 10.24
N TYR A 53 -5.00 4.80 9.88
CA TYR A 53 -5.30 3.54 10.55
C TYR A 53 -4.16 3.17 11.50
N THR A 54 -4.47 3.00 12.78
CA THR A 54 -3.47 2.64 13.80
C THR A 54 -3.43 1.12 14.04
N VAL A 55 -4.43 0.39 13.53
CA VAL A 55 -4.54 -1.07 13.65
C VAL A 55 -4.73 -1.68 12.27
N ALA A 56 -4.08 -2.83 12.04
CA ALA A 56 -4.05 -3.48 10.74
C ALA A 56 -5.44 -3.92 10.24
N ASN A 57 -6.33 -4.37 11.13
CA ASN A 57 -7.67 -4.81 10.74
C ASN A 57 -8.49 -3.65 10.15
N GLU A 58 -8.45 -2.46 10.74
CA GLU A 58 -9.17 -1.29 10.23
C GLU A 58 -8.69 -0.90 8.81
N PHE A 59 -7.38 -0.99 8.57
CA PHE A 59 -6.80 -0.76 7.26
C PHE A 59 -7.31 -1.79 6.23
N TYR A 60 -7.23 -3.09 6.55
CA TYR A 60 -7.65 -4.13 5.61
C TYR A 60 -9.18 -4.18 5.39
N ASP A 61 -9.95 -3.82 6.40
CA ASP A 61 -11.40 -3.63 6.30
C ASP A 61 -11.73 -2.52 5.30
N ALA A 62 -11.09 -1.36 5.42
CA ALA A 62 -11.27 -0.26 4.48
C ALA A 62 -10.84 -0.64 3.05
N VAL A 63 -9.71 -1.32 2.89
CA VAL A 63 -9.26 -1.84 1.59
C VAL A 63 -10.30 -2.79 0.98
N TYR A 64 -10.87 -3.69 1.79
CA TYR A 64 -11.91 -4.61 1.32
C TYR A 64 -13.16 -3.84 0.88
N ASP A 65 -13.60 -2.85 1.66
CA ASP A 65 -14.81 -2.07 1.38
C ASP A 65 -14.62 -1.23 0.10
N ASP A 66 -13.48 -0.54 -0.05
CA ASP A 66 -13.15 0.25 -1.24
C ASP A 66 -13.09 -0.63 -2.50
N LEU A 67 -12.40 -1.76 -2.43
CA LEU A 67 -12.31 -2.69 -3.56
C LEU A 67 -13.68 -3.30 -3.90
N SER A 68 -14.52 -3.55 -2.90
CA SER A 68 -15.86 -4.10 -3.08
C SER A 68 -16.84 -3.09 -3.67
N ALA A 69 -16.62 -1.79 -3.44
CA ALA A 69 -17.43 -0.70 -3.95
C ALA A 69 -17.12 -0.31 -5.42
N THR A 70 -16.06 -0.88 -6.00
CA THR A 70 -15.71 -0.64 -7.42
C THR A 70 -16.84 -1.00 -8.38
N LYS A 71 -16.95 -0.24 -9.46
CA LYS A 71 -17.96 -0.38 -10.53
C LYS A 71 -17.30 -0.49 -11.91
N GLU A 72 -18.14 -0.62 -12.93
CA GLU A 72 -17.69 -0.65 -14.32
C GLU A 72 -16.84 0.57 -14.67
N GLY A 73 -15.70 0.33 -15.33
CA GLY A 73 -14.75 1.38 -15.75
C GLY A 73 -13.73 1.80 -14.68
N ASP A 74 -13.90 1.39 -13.42
CA ASP A 74 -12.94 1.70 -12.37
C ASP A 74 -11.60 0.97 -12.60
N ARG A 75 -10.51 1.57 -12.11
CA ARG A 75 -9.16 1.03 -12.23
C ARG A 75 -8.52 0.86 -10.86
N VAL A 76 -8.16 -0.37 -10.54
CA VAL A 76 -7.36 -0.71 -9.37
C VAL A 76 -5.91 -0.88 -9.79
N LEU A 77 -5.03 -0.06 -9.21
CA LEU A 77 -3.59 -0.11 -9.41
C LEU A 77 -2.93 -0.46 -8.07
N LEU A 78 -2.25 -1.60 -8.00
CA LEU A 78 -1.57 -2.06 -6.78
C LEU A 78 -0.08 -2.20 -7.05
N ALA A 79 0.75 -1.50 -6.28
CA ALA A 79 2.18 -1.73 -6.21
C ALA A 79 2.51 -2.33 -4.84
N ALA A 80 3.16 -3.50 -4.83
CA ALA A 80 3.43 -4.23 -3.58
C ALA A 80 4.81 -4.87 -3.58
N TRP A 81 5.43 -4.91 -2.39
CA TRP A 81 6.60 -5.75 -2.14
C TRP A 81 6.25 -7.24 -2.24
N LEU A 82 5.11 -7.63 -1.67
CA LEU A 82 4.56 -8.97 -1.77
C LEU A 82 3.03 -8.92 -1.67
N ALA A 83 2.34 -9.60 -2.58
CA ALA A 83 0.93 -9.87 -2.51
C ALA A 83 0.70 -11.35 -2.20
N ALA A 84 0.03 -11.63 -1.08
CA ALA A 84 -0.32 -12.97 -0.66
C ALA A 84 -1.81 -13.26 -0.93
N LEU A 85 -2.14 -14.51 -1.21
CA LEU A 85 -3.53 -14.96 -1.42
C LEU A 85 -4.21 -15.26 -0.08
N VAL A 86 -4.32 -14.24 0.78
CA VAL A 86 -4.91 -14.33 2.12
C VAL A 86 -6.24 -13.57 2.21
N PRO A 87 -7.09 -13.84 3.22
CA PRO A 87 -8.28 -13.04 3.49
C PRO A 87 -7.91 -11.63 3.95
N LEU A 88 -8.60 -10.61 3.42
CA LEU A 88 -8.52 -9.24 3.93
C LEU A 88 -9.22 -9.11 5.29
N LYS A 89 -10.28 -9.89 5.51
CA LYS A 89 -11.05 -9.92 6.78
C LYS A 89 -11.06 -11.33 7.39
N PRO A 90 -9.94 -11.80 7.97
CA PRO A 90 -9.79 -13.18 8.45
C PRO A 90 -10.60 -13.47 9.72
N ASP A 91 -11.02 -12.46 10.45
CA ASP A 91 -11.89 -12.56 11.63
C ASP A 91 -13.34 -12.93 11.27
N VAL A 92 -13.83 -12.44 10.12
CA VAL A 92 -15.19 -12.71 9.60
C VAL A 92 -15.20 -13.87 8.59
N ASP A 93 -14.19 -13.96 7.74
CA ASP A 93 -14.03 -15.03 6.75
C ASP A 93 -12.61 -15.62 6.80
N PRO A 94 -12.34 -16.49 7.81
CA PRO A 94 -11.03 -17.12 7.97
C PRO A 94 -10.60 -17.95 6.75
N SER A 95 -11.57 -18.43 5.95
CA SER A 95 -11.31 -19.24 4.78
C SER A 95 -10.97 -18.43 3.52
N GLY A 96 -11.23 -17.12 3.53
CA GLY A 96 -11.05 -16.24 2.38
C GLY A 96 -11.96 -16.51 1.20
N LYS A 97 -13.04 -17.29 1.36
CA LYS A 97 -13.96 -17.63 0.25
C LYS A 97 -14.70 -16.42 -0.33
N LYS A 98 -14.76 -15.32 0.41
CA LYS A 98 -15.35 -14.04 0.01
C LYS A 98 -14.33 -12.91 0.12
N THR A 99 -13.56 -12.87 1.20
CA THR A 99 -12.65 -11.74 1.49
C THR A 99 -11.20 -12.01 1.07
N GLY A 100 -10.92 -13.17 0.46
CA GLY A 100 -9.63 -13.50 -0.12
C GLY A 100 -9.23 -12.50 -1.20
N VAL A 101 -7.94 -12.13 -1.24
CA VAL A 101 -7.40 -11.20 -2.25
C VAL A 101 -7.76 -11.64 -3.67
N LYS A 102 -7.73 -12.95 -3.96
CA LYS A 102 -8.11 -13.49 -5.28
C LYS A 102 -9.58 -13.20 -5.59
N GLU A 103 -10.48 -13.50 -4.66
CA GLU A 103 -11.93 -13.38 -4.79
C GLU A 103 -12.34 -11.92 -4.94
N VAL A 104 -11.72 -11.03 -4.15
CA VAL A 104 -11.95 -9.58 -4.20
C VAL A 104 -11.52 -9.01 -5.55
N MET A 105 -10.29 -9.31 -6.00
CA MET A 105 -9.80 -8.82 -7.30
C MET A 105 -10.59 -9.39 -8.48
N ALA A 106 -10.98 -10.68 -8.41
CA ALA A 106 -11.88 -11.27 -9.40
C ALA A 106 -13.25 -10.59 -9.40
N GLY A 107 -13.75 -10.19 -8.22
CA GLY A 107 -14.96 -9.39 -8.07
C GLY A 107 -14.90 -8.06 -8.79
N VAL A 108 -13.77 -7.34 -8.68
CA VAL A 108 -13.54 -6.07 -9.41
C VAL A 108 -13.69 -6.29 -10.91
N VAL A 109 -12.99 -7.30 -11.46
CA VAL A 109 -13.04 -7.62 -12.89
C VAL A 109 -14.44 -8.03 -13.33
N LYS A 110 -15.13 -8.85 -12.54
CA LYS A 110 -16.51 -9.29 -12.83
C LYS A 110 -17.50 -8.12 -12.91
N ARG A 111 -17.25 -7.03 -12.16
CA ARG A 111 -18.05 -5.80 -12.20
C ARG A 111 -17.69 -4.87 -13.37
N GLY A 112 -16.77 -5.27 -14.26
CA GLY A 112 -16.31 -4.46 -15.39
C GLY A 112 -15.20 -3.46 -15.04
N GLY A 113 -14.59 -3.59 -13.86
CA GLY A 113 -13.38 -2.86 -13.50
C GLY A 113 -12.11 -3.52 -14.05
N SER A 114 -10.98 -2.82 -13.96
CA SER A 114 -9.67 -3.35 -14.32
C SER A 114 -8.73 -3.40 -13.12
N VAL A 115 -7.90 -4.44 -13.05
CA VAL A 115 -6.93 -4.64 -11.97
C VAL A 115 -5.54 -4.80 -12.59
N ASN A 116 -4.60 -3.94 -12.19
CA ASN A 116 -3.20 -4.03 -12.59
C ASN A 116 -2.31 -4.07 -11.34
N ILE A 117 -1.49 -5.12 -11.23
CA ILE A 117 -0.65 -5.36 -10.05
C ILE A 117 0.82 -5.37 -10.47
N LEU A 118 1.60 -4.46 -9.91
CA LEU A 118 3.06 -4.46 -9.96
C LEU A 118 3.61 -5.04 -8.66
N ASN A 119 3.93 -6.32 -8.67
CA ASN A 119 4.44 -7.04 -7.50
C ASN A 119 5.93 -7.35 -7.65
N TRP A 120 6.73 -7.13 -6.60
CA TRP A 120 8.14 -7.52 -6.63
C TRP A 120 8.30 -9.04 -6.68
N ALA A 121 9.13 -9.51 -7.62
CA ALA A 121 9.42 -10.93 -7.79
C ALA A 121 10.46 -11.39 -6.75
N ASN A 122 10.01 -11.59 -5.51
CA ASN A 122 10.89 -12.05 -4.44
C ASN A 122 11.21 -13.54 -4.57
N ILE A 123 12.50 -13.86 -4.75
CA ILE A 123 13.04 -15.23 -4.88
C ILE A 123 13.26 -15.89 -3.51
N GLY A 124 13.35 -15.12 -2.43
CA GLY A 124 13.68 -15.60 -1.08
C GLY A 124 12.49 -16.04 -0.23
N VAL A 125 11.25 -15.82 -0.70
CA VAL A 125 10.03 -16.14 0.06
C VAL A 125 9.25 -17.21 -0.70
N GLY A 126 9.36 -18.47 -0.29
CA GLY A 126 8.81 -19.66 -0.96
C GLY A 126 7.27 -19.73 -1.09
N TYR A 127 6.55 -18.66 -0.77
CA TYR A 127 5.09 -18.54 -0.94
C TYR A 127 4.69 -17.88 -2.27
N THR A 128 5.64 -17.39 -3.07
CA THR A 128 5.38 -16.72 -4.36
C THR A 128 5.24 -17.71 -5.51
N HIS A 129 4.26 -18.62 -5.44
CA HIS A 129 3.68 -19.21 -6.66
C HIS A 129 2.69 -18.23 -7.31
N THR A 130 3.06 -16.96 -7.46
CA THR A 130 2.39 -16.09 -8.43
C THR A 130 2.90 -16.50 -9.80
N ARG A 131 2.32 -17.58 -10.34
CA ARG A 131 2.27 -17.75 -11.80
C ARG A 131 1.68 -16.45 -12.31
N TRP A 132 2.50 -15.69 -13.02
CA TRP A 132 2.09 -14.54 -13.79
C TRP A 132 0.78 -14.87 -14.52
N CYS A 133 -0.35 -14.40 -14.02
CA CYS A 133 -1.56 -14.30 -14.81
C CYS A 133 -1.37 -13.11 -15.73
N LEU A 134 -0.52 -13.32 -16.74
CA LEU A 134 -0.58 -12.57 -17.97
C LEU A 134 -1.91 -12.96 -18.61
N ALA A 135 -2.99 -12.25 -18.28
CA ALA A 135 -4.22 -12.31 -19.04
C ALA A 135 -3.92 -11.69 -20.42
N ARG A 136 -3.27 -12.47 -21.28
CA ARG A 136 -3.21 -12.23 -22.73
C ARG A 136 -4.24 -13.12 -23.39
N ARG A 137 -5.38 -12.49 -23.66
CA ARG A 137 -6.21 -12.49 -24.87
C ARG A 137 -7.68 -12.46 -24.49
#